data_AF-A0A496W4X0-F1
#
_entry.id   AF-A0A496W4X0-F1
#
_cell.length_a   1.000
_cell.length_b   1.000
_cell.length_c   1.000
_cell.angle_alpha   90.00
_cell.angle_beta   90.00
_cell.angle_gamma   90.00
#
_symmetry.space_group_name_H-M   'P 1'
#
loop_
_entity.id
_entity.type
_entity.pdbx_description
1 polymer ?
#
loop_
_entity_poly.entity_id
_entity_poly.type
_entity_poly.pdbx_seq_one_letter_code
_entity_poly.pdbx_strand_id
1 'polypeptide(L)'
;MAYSDFTLKKVKSDFGIKTVENSSVFSEIEEVDISESLIKTLQRNVPLALAINTEKARSELIIINILLELKEKRSDKISLFSGIDFNVDKEKGLNGFCDYIISGSSEQLYLDVPVITIVEAKNENINAGMGQCIAEMYAAKIFNEAENQSLSCIYGAITTGNEWKFIKLMENIAYIDLQSYYMSDIKKVVGILIKMAELKA
;
A
#
# COMPACT_ATOMS: atom_id res chain seq x y z
N MET A 1 -14.42 -7.90 14.54
CA MET A 1 -14.12 -6.74 13.69
C MET A 1 -12.80 -7.01 13.03
N ALA A 2 -12.72 -6.80 11.71
CA ALA A 2 -11.50 -6.96 10.92
C ALA A 2 -11.11 -5.64 10.25
N TYR A 3 -9.95 -5.60 9.60
CA TYR A 3 -9.50 -4.41 8.86
C TYR A 3 -10.55 -3.87 7.87
N SER A 4 -11.26 -4.76 7.17
CA SER A 4 -12.31 -4.41 6.22
C SER A 4 -13.52 -3.69 6.84
N ASP A 5 -13.68 -3.72 8.16
CA ASP A 5 -14.77 -3.04 8.87
C ASP A 5 -14.43 -1.57 9.20
N PHE A 6 -13.23 -1.09 8.87
CA PHE A 6 -12.80 0.28 9.15
C PHE A 6 -13.20 1.25 8.05
N THR A 7 -13.87 2.32 8.47
CA THR A 7 -14.13 3.51 7.66
C THR A 7 -13.22 4.64 8.14
N LEU A 8 -13.07 5.70 7.32
CA LEU A 8 -12.37 6.91 7.73
C LEU A 8 -12.90 7.48 9.06
N LYS A 9 -14.22 7.48 9.25
CA LYS A 9 -14.82 7.95 10.51
C LYS A 9 -14.36 7.12 11.71
N LYS A 10 -14.27 5.80 11.52
CA LYS A 10 -13.94 4.84 12.57
C LYS A 10 -12.48 4.90 12.98
N VAL A 11 -11.54 4.97 12.04
CA VAL A 11 -10.12 5.13 12.39
C VAL A 11 -9.85 6.46 13.12
N LYS A 12 -10.62 7.51 12.81
CA LYS A 12 -10.56 8.78 13.54
C LYS A 12 -11.10 8.66 14.97
N SER A 13 -12.25 8.02 15.16
CA SER A 13 -12.86 7.85 16.50
C SER A 13 -12.11 6.87 17.39
N ASP A 14 -11.68 5.73 16.82
CA ASP A 14 -11.23 4.59 17.61
C ASP A 14 -9.72 4.71 17.91
N PHE A 15 -8.94 5.32 17.02
CA PHE A 15 -7.48 5.43 17.14
C PHE A 15 -6.99 6.88 17.28
N GLY A 16 -7.90 7.86 17.29
CA GLY A 16 -7.53 9.28 17.39
C GLY A 16 -6.76 9.80 16.19
N ILE A 17 -6.84 9.13 15.03
CA ILE A 17 -6.18 9.56 13.80
C ILE A 17 -6.81 10.86 13.31
N LYS A 18 -5.97 11.82 12.92
CA LYS A 18 -6.38 13.03 12.19
C LYS A 18 -6.10 12.84 10.71
N THR A 19 -6.95 13.43 9.86
CA THR A 19 -6.77 13.38 8.41
C THR A 19 -6.42 14.77 7.89
N VAL A 20 -5.40 14.85 7.05
CA VAL A 20 -5.05 16.04 6.27
C VAL A 20 -5.16 15.66 4.81
N GLU A 21 -6.08 16.28 4.10
CA GLU A 21 -6.35 16.03 2.68
C GLU A 21 -5.56 17.08 1.88
N ASN A 22 -4.33 16.73 1.50
CA ASN A 22 -3.41 17.65 0.82
C ASN A 22 -3.43 17.36 -0.69
N SER A 23 -3.35 18.40 -1.51
CA SER A 23 -3.46 18.29 -2.98
C SER A 23 -2.19 17.76 -3.68
N SER A 24 -1.17 17.30 -2.95
CA SER A 24 0.15 17.09 -3.57
C SER A 24 1.19 16.33 -2.73
N VAL A 25 0.80 15.41 -1.83
CA VAL A 25 1.76 14.73 -0.91
C VAL A 25 2.91 14.04 -1.66
N PHE A 26 2.61 13.41 -2.80
CA PHE A 26 3.59 12.67 -3.60
C PHE A 26 3.82 13.30 -4.99
N SER A 27 3.22 14.46 -5.26
CA SER A 27 3.25 15.10 -6.57
C SER A 27 4.66 15.54 -7.00
N GLU A 28 5.54 15.88 -6.06
CA GLU A 28 6.93 16.30 -6.32
C GLU A 28 7.88 15.13 -6.59
N ILE A 29 7.44 13.88 -6.41
CA ILE A 29 8.29 12.70 -6.64
C ILE A 29 8.49 12.51 -8.13
N GLU A 30 9.73 12.51 -8.61
CA GLU A 30 9.99 12.32 -10.04
C GLU A 30 9.57 10.93 -10.54
N GLU A 31 9.23 10.86 -11.82
CA GLU A 31 9.05 9.58 -12.51
C GLU A 31 10.36 8.82 -12.56
N VAL A 32 10.28 7.50 -12.50
CA VAL A 32 11.44 6.62 -12.65
C VAL A 32 11.29 5.74 -13.88
N ASP A 33 12.41 5.35 -14.46
CA ASP A 33 12.39 4.33 -15.50
C ASP A 33 12.09 2.95 -14.91
N ILE A 34 11.18 2.24 -15.58
CA ILE A 34 10.77 0.87 -15.28
C ILE A 34 11.36 -0.08 -16.32
N SER A 35 11.50 -1.35 -15.96
CA SER A 35 12.06 -2.37 -16.85
C SER A 35 11.22 -2.56 -18.12
N GLU A 36 11.88 -2.91 -19.23
CA GLU A 36 11.17 -3.32 -20.45
C GLU A 36 10.27 -4.53 -20.21
N SER A 37 10.65 -5.41 -19.28
CA SER A 37 9.88 -6.59 -18.89
C SER A 37 8.53 -6.19 -18.29
N LEU A 38 8.53 -5.24 -17.35
CA LEU A 38 7.28 -4.72 -16.78
C LEU A 38 6.42 -4.04 -17.84
N ILE A 39 7.01 -3.21 -18.71
CA ILE A 39 6.27 -2.52 -19.79
C ILE A 39 5.55 -3.54 -20.67
N LYS A 40 6.27 -4.53 -21.20
CA LYS A 40 5.70 -5.58 -22.06
C LYS A 40 4.64 -6.40 -21.32
N THR A 41 4.87 -6.69 -20.05
CA THR A 41 3.92 -7.44 -19.21
C THR A 41 2.62 -6.66 -19.02
N LEU A 42 2.68 -5.40 -18.61
CA LEU A 42 1.50 -4.57 -18.37
C LEU A 42 0.74 -4.27 -19.67
N GLN A 43 1.42 -4.02 -20.78
CA GLN A 43 0.78 -3.84 -22.09
C GLN A 43 -0.11 -5.04 -22.48
N ARG A 44 0.34 -6.26 -22.18
CA ARG A 44 -0.42 -7.48 -22.41
C ARG A 44 -1.52 -7.69 -21.36
N ASN A 45 -1.17 -7.50 -20.09
CA ASN A 45 -1.96 -7.96 -18.96
C ASN A 45 -3.10 -7.00 -18.59
N VAL A 46 -2.89 -5.68 -18.67
CA VAL A 46 -3.88 -4.68 -18.23
C VAL A 46 -5.20 -4.81 -19.01
N PRO A 47 -5.21 -4.87 -20.37
CA PRO A 47 -6.47 -5.05 -21.11
C PRO A 47 -7.21 -6.33 -20.74
N LEU A 48 -6.47 -7.42 -20.52
CA LEU A 48 -7.03 -8.72 -20.14
C LEU A 48 -7.64 -8.67 -18.73
N ALA A 49 -6.93 -8.10 -17.76
CA ALA A 49 -7.41 -7.98 -16.39
C ALA A 49 -8.69 -7.14 -16.29
N LEU A 50 -8.74 -6.03 -17.04
CA LEU A 50 -9.93 -5.19 -17.13
C LEU A 50 -11.10 -5.90 -17.83
N ALA A 51 -10.83 -6.71 -18.85
CA ALA A 51 -11.86 -7.50 -19.52
C ALA A 51 -12.42 -8.62 -18.64
N ILE A 52 -11.58 -9.27 -17.82
CA ILE A 52 -12.02 -10.29 -16.85
C ILE A 52 -12.81 -9.65 -15.69
N ASN A 53 -12.40 -8.45 -15.27
CA ASN A 53 -13.06 -7.65 -14.24
C ASN A 53 -13.30 -8.37 -12.90
N THR A 54 -12.28 -9.09 -12.41
CA THR A 54 -12.28 -9.66 -11.06
C THR A 54 -11.13 -9.08 -10.24
N GLU A 55 -11.30 -9.03 -8.92
CA GLU A 55 -10.24 -8.62 -7.97
C GLU A 55 -8.99 -9.47 -8.19
N LYS A 56 -9.17 -10.80 -8.25
CA LYS A 56 -8.08 -11.75 -8.52
C LYS A 56 -7.32 -11.44 -9.81
N ALA A 57 -8.01 -11.11 -10.91
CA ALA A 57 -7.34 -10.77 -12.16
C ALA A 57 -6.54 -9.47 -12.06
N ARG A 58 -7.04 -8.45 -11.37
CA ARG A 58 -6.33 -7.18 -11.15
C ARG A 58 -5.11 -7.39 -10.26
N SER A 59 -5.27 -8.12 -9.16
CA SER A 59 -4.23 -8.57 -8.25
C SER A 59 -3.08 -9.30 -8.98
N GLU A 60 -3.38 -10.37 -9.70
CA GLU A 60 -2.37 -11.27 -10.29
C GLU A 60 -1.76 -10.74 -11.60
N LEU A 61 -2.53 -9.99 -12.41
CA LEU A 61 -2.06 -9.56 -13.72
C LEU A 61 -1.50 -8.14 -13.73
N ILE A 62 -1.89 -7.29 -12.76
CA ILE A 62 -1.44 -5.89 -12.68
C ILE A 62 -0.62 -5.66 -11.41
N ILE A 63 -1.28 -5.71 -10.24
CA ILE A 63 -0.72 -5.18 -8.99
C ILE A 63 0.59 -5.88 -8.63
N ILE A 64 0.59 -7.22 -8.60
CA ILE A 64 1.80 -7.99 -8.23
C ILE A 64 3.00 -7.70 -9.14
N ASN A 65 2.78 -7.47 -10.45
CA ASN A 65 3.88 -7.18 -11.38
C ASN A 65 4.55 -5.83 -11.08
N ILE A 66 3.77 -4.84 -10.64
CA ILE A 66 4.28 -3.54 -10.19
C ILE A 66 5.09 -3.70 -8.90
N LEU A 67 4.62 -4.53 -7.96
CA LEU A 67 5.31 -4.77 -6.70
C LEU A 67 6.59 -5.60 -6.85
N LEU A 68 6.65 -6.51 -7.83
CA LEU A 68 7.87 -7.23 -8.18
C LEU A 68 8.93 -6.29 -8.77
N GLU A 69 8.54 -5.35 -9.63
CA GLU A 69 9.46 -4.30 -10.11
C GLU A 69 9.98 -3.45 -8.95
N LEU A 70 9.12 -3.07 -7.99
CA LEU A 70 9.57 -2.37 -6.78
C LEU A 70 10.64 -3.17 -6.02
N LYS A 71 10.40 -4.47 -5.80
CA LYS A 71 11.36 -5.35 -5.11
C LYS A 71 12.70 -5.43 -5.84
N GLU A 72 12.69 -5.57 -7.16
CA GLU A 72 13.88 -5.57 -8.00
C GLU A 72 14.63 -4.23 -7.91
N LYS A 73 13.92 -3.10 -8.02
CA LYS A 73 14.49 -1.74 -7.94
C LYS A 73 15.11 -1.43 -6.58
N ARG A 74 14.69 -2.10 -5.51
CA ARG A 74 15.28 -2.01 -4.17
C ARG A 74 16.38 -3.05 -3.93
N SER A 75 16.82 -3.78 -4.97
CA SER A 75 17.88 -4.80 -4.91
C SER A 75 17.63 -5.82 -3.80
N ASP A 76 16.37 -6.27 -3.67
CA ASP A 76 15.94 -7.27 -2.69
C ASP A 76 16.16 -6.89 -1.21
N LYS A 77 16.42 -5.61 -0.91
CA LYS A 77 16.49 -5.07 0.46
C LYS A 77 15.13 -4.92 1.13
N ILE A 78 14.07 -5.29 0.43
CA ILE A 78 12.69 -5.33 0.89
C ILE A 78 12.12 -6.71 0.61
N SER A 79 11.09 -7.09 1.37
CA SER A 79 10.29 -8.27 1.11
C SER A 79 8.83 -7.91 0.85
N LEU A 80 8.16 -8.78 0.10
CA LEU A 80 6.81 -8.58 -0.42
C LEU A 80 5.92 -9.69 0.09
N PHE A 81 4.88 -9.35 0.83
CA PHE A 81 3.87 -10.28 1.30
C PHE A 81 2.58 -10.01 0.54
N SER A 82 2.04 -11.06 -0.10
CA SER A 82 0.80 -11.01 -0.88
C SER A 82 -0.21 -11.92 -0.22
N GLY A 83 -1.31 -11.35 0.25
CA GLY A 83 -2.42 -12.07 0.85
C GLY A 83 -2.06 -12.81 2.12
N ILE A 84 -1.69 -12.08 3.17
CA ILE A 84 -1.30 -12.65 4.47
C ILE A 84 -2.24 -12.23 5.59
N ASP A 85 -2.37 -13.09 6.60
CA ASP A 85 -2.97 -12.72 7.87
C ASP A 85 -2.05 -11.78 8.65
N PHE A 86 -2.60 -10.66 9.11
CA PHE A 86 -1.87 -9.67 9.90
C PHE A 86 -2.63 -9.33 11.19
N ASN A 87 -2.44 -10.15 12.21
CA ASN A 87 -3.23 -10.11 13.45
C ASN A 87 -2.46 -9.41 14.58
N VAL A 88 -2.55 -8.08 14.66
CA VAL A 88 -1.75 -7.26 15.60
C VAL A 88 -2.45 -7.05 16.94
N ASP A 89 -3.72 -6.62 16.92
CA ASP A 89 -4.49 -6.33 18.14
C ASP A 89 -5.97 -6.64 17.90
N LYS A 90 -6.39 -7.84 18.31
CA LYS A 90 -7.77 -8.31 18.11
C LYS A 90 -8.80 -7.50 18.90
N GLU A 91 -8.43 -6.99 20.08
CA GLU A 91 -9.34 -6.20 20.92
C GLU A 91 -9.69 -4.86 20.26
N LYS A 92 -8.71 -4.26 19.57
CA LYS A 92 -8.91 -3.06 18.75
C LYS A 92 -9.44 -3.33 17.35
N GLY A 93 -9.73 -4.57 16.98
CA GLY A 93 -10.16 -4.94 15.64
C GLY A 93 -9.04 -4.91 14.57
N LEU A 94 -7.78 -4.73 14.98
CA LEU A 94 -6.59 -4.74 14.11
C LEU A 94 -6.16 -6.19 13.83
N ASN A 95 -7.00 -6.90 13.09
CA ASN A 95 -6.81 -8.30 12.73
C ASN A 95 -7.51 -8.59 11.39
N GLY A 96 -7.05 -9.65 10.72
CA GLY A 96 -7.57 -10.09 9.43
C GLY A 96 -6.53 -10.07 8.32
N PHE A 97 -7.03 -10.22 7.10
CA PHE A 97 -6.25 -10.37 5.88
C PHE A 97 -5.84 -9.01 5.32
N CYS A 98 -4.58 -8.88 4.89
CA CYS A 98 -4.07 -7.74 4.14
C CYS A 98 -3.73 -8.19 2.70
N ASP A 99 -4.12 -7.39 1.70
CA ASP A 99 -3.90 -7.73 0.30
C ASP A 99 -2.40 -7.74 -0.04
N TYR A 100 -1.68 -6.66 0.32
CA TYR A 100 -0.22 -6.66 0.26
C TYR A 100 0.41 -5.85 1.39
N ILE A 101 1.59 -6.31 1.80
CA ILE A 101 2.48 -5.59 2.71
C ILE A 101 3.89 -5.61 2.12
N ILE A 102 4.52 -4.44 2.06
CA ILE A 102 5.95 -4.30 1.82
C ILE A 102 6.64 -4.15 3.17
N SER A 103 7.63 -4.98 3.39
CA SER A 103 8.53 -4.91 4.55
C SER A 103 9.80 -4.15 4.19
N GLY A 104 10.33 -3.40 5.15
CA GLY A 104 11.63 -2.74 5.04
C GLY A 104 12.82 -3.68 5.28
N SER A 105 12.57 -4.96 5.51
CA SER A 105 13.56 -6.02 5.73
C SER A 105 13.69 -6.90 4.49
N SER A 106 14.84 -7.56 4.31
CA SER A 106 15.01 -8.57 3.25
C SER A 106 14.40 -9.94 3.60
N GLU A 107 13.93 -10.13 4.83
CA GLU A 107 13.34 -11.38 5.31
C GLU A 107 11.99 -11.65 4.63
N GLN A 108 11.92 -12.67 3.78
CA GLN A 108 10.74 -13.01 2.97
C GLN A 108 9.88 -14.14 3.57
N LEU A 109 10.46 -14.95 4.47
CA LEU A 109 9.79 -16.11 5.06
C LEU A 109 8.81 -15.74 6.17
N TYR A 110 9.00 -14.59 6.81
CA TYR A 110 8.12 -14.05 7.83
C TYR A 110 8.13 -12.52 7.76
N LEU A 111 7.02 -11.90 8.14
CA LEU A 111 6.89 -10.45 8.12
C LEU A 111 7.75 -9.83 9.23
N ASP A 112 8.59 -8.88 8.84
CA ASP A 112 9.45 -8.06 9.69
C ASP A 112 9.31 -6.60 9.21
N VAL A 113 9.48 -5.58 10.06
CA VAL A 113 9.41 -4.14 9.70
C VAL A 113 8.38 -3.77 8.58
N PRO A 114 7.05 -4.00 8.70
CA PRO A 114 6.08 -3.51 7.71
C PRO A 114 6.17 -1.98 7.51
N VAL A 115 6.41 -1.54 6.27
CA VAL A 115 6.62 -0.12 5.89
C VAL A 115 5.53 0.44 4.99
N ILE A 116 4.94 -0.41 4.14
CA ILE A 116 3.85 -0.03 3.24
C ILE A 116 2.76 -1.08 3.34
N THR A 117 1.52 -0.64 3.57
CA THR A 117 0.33 -1.49 3.40
C THR A 117 -0.39 -1.11 2.11
N ILE A 118 -0.93 -2.08 1.38
CA ILE A 118 -1.61 -1.82 0.10
C ILE A 118 -2.92 -2.58 0.11
N VAL A 119 -4.01 -1.84 -0.08
CA VAL A 119 -5.38 -2.36 -0.11
C VAL A 119 -5.91 -2.35 -1.53
N GLU A 120 -6.47 -3.47 -1.96
CA GLU A 120 -7.24 -3.54 -3.20
C GLU A 120 -8.66 -3.01 -2.95
N ALA A 121 -9.02 -1.97 -3.68
CA ALA A 121 -10.35 -1.38 -3.60
C ALA A 121 -11.39 -2.27 -4.25
N LYS A 122 -12.39 -2.65 -3.46
CA LYS A 122 -13.53 -3.45 -3.92
C LYS A 122 -14.51 -2.60 -4.73
N ASN A 123 -15.15 -3.22 -5.72
CA ASN A 123 -16.17 -2.59 -6.59
C ASN A 123 -15.71 -1.26 -7.23
N GLU A 124 -14.42 -1.13 -7.51
CA GLU A 124 -13.81 0.09 -8.08
C GLU A 124 -13.99 1.36 -7.21
N ASN A 125 -14.37 1.21 -5.94
CA ASN A 125 -14.55 2.34 -5.02
C ASN A 125 -13.29 2.56 -4.19
N ILE A 126 -12.33 3.29 -4.77
CA ILE A 126 -11.02 3.56 -4.14
C ILE A 126 -11.15 4.27 -2.78
N ASN A 127 -12.14 5.15 -2.62
CA ASN A 127 -12.31 5.90 -1.38
C ASN A 127 -12.83 5.01 -0.23
N ALA A 128 -13.57 3.94 -0.54
CA ALA A 128 -14.04 2.99 0.48
C ALA A 128 -12.88 2.25 1.17
N GLY A 129 -11.76 2.03 0.47
CA GLY A 129 -10.58 1.36 1.01
C GLY A 129 -9.72 2.21 1.96
N MET A 130 -9.95 3.52 2.06
CA MET A 130 -9.10 4.41 2.86
C MET A 130 -9.11 4.08 4.36
N GLY A 131 -10.29 3.75 4.91
CA GLY A 131 -10.42 3.40 6.33
C GLY A 131 -9.66 2.13 6.66
N GLN A 132 -9.81 1.09 5.83
CA GLN A 132 -9.07 -0.16 5.94
C GLN A 132 -7.56 0.09 5.84
N CYS A 133 -7.11 0.81 4.81
CA CYS A 133 -5.69 1.09 4.58
C CYS A 133 -5.06 1.80 5.78
N ILE A 134 -5.70 2.84 6.33
CA ILE A 134 -5.20 3.54 7.53
C ILE A 134 -5.19 2.62 8.76
N ALA A 135 -6.17 1.73 8.92
CA ALA A 135 -6.17 0.76 10.02
C ALA A 135 -4.99 -0.23 9.90
N GLU A 136 -4.70 -0.72 8.70
CA GLU A 136 -3.53 -1.57 8.43
C GLU A 136 -2.21 -0.82 8.67
N MET A 137 -2.11 0.46 8.26
CA MET A 137 -0.94 1.31 8.53
C MET A 137 -0.73 1.51 10.05
N TYR A 138 -1.82 1.72 10.79
CA TYR A 138 -1.77 1.88 12.25
C TYR A 138 -1.39 0.56 12.94
N ALA A 139 -1.86 -0.58 12.44
CA ALA A 139 -1.43 -1.90 12.90
C ALA A 139 0.06 -2.14 12.62
N ALA A 140 0.57 -1.77 11.44
CA ALA A 140 1.99 -1.83 11.10
C ALA A 140 2.84 -0.98 12.05
N LYS A 141 2.38 0.22 12.41
CA LYS A 141 3.03 1.06 13.43
C LYS A 141 3.14 0.33 14.77
N ILE A 142 2.03 -0.24 15.28
CA ILE A 142 2.02 -0.97 16.56
C ILE A 142 2.93 -2.19 16.51
N PHE A 143 2.88 -2.96 15.41
CA PHE A 143 3.75 -4.11 15.20
C PHE A 143 5.23 -3.72 15.27
N ASN A 144 5.63 -2.67 14.55
CA ASN A 144 7.00 -2.17 14.56
C ASN A 144 7.43 -1.66 15.94
N GLU A 145 6.56 -0.96 16.67
CA GLU A 145 6.83 -0.50 18.03
C GLU A 145 7.05 -1.67 19.01
N ALA A 146 6.26 -2.74 18.89
CA ALA A 146 6.42 -3.94 19.72
C ALA A 146 7.75 -4.66 19.47
N GLU A 147 8.25 -4.62 18.24
CA GLU A 147 9.54 -5.21 17.84
C GLU A 147 10.73 -4.24 18.01
N ASN A 148 10.55 -3.08 18.67
CA ASN A 148 11.57 -2.04 18.88
C ASN A 148 12.13 -1.44 17.58
N GLN A 149 11.33 -1.42 16.52
CA GLN A 149 11.64 -0.89 15.19
C GLN A 149 10.77 0.33 14.84
N SER A 150 10.52 1.22 15.81
CA SER A 150 9.65 2.38 15.62
C SER A 150 10.06 3.22 14.41
N LEU A 151 9.14 3.34 13.45
CA LEU A 151 9.33 4.16 12.26
C LEU A 151 8.63 5.52 12.43
N SER A 152 9.28 6.59 11.98
CA SER A 152 8.69 7.94 11.98
C SER A 152 7.49 8.07 11.03
N CYS A 153 7.37 7.14 10.07
CA CYS A 153 6.36 7.16 9.05
C CYS A 153 6.02 5.74 8.59
N ILE A 154 4.73 5.45 8.46
CA ILE A 154 4.20 4.28 7.74
C ILE A 154 3.47 4.79 6.51
N TYR A 155 3.60 4.10 5.39
CA TYR A 155 2.93 4.47 4.15
C TYR A 155 1.81 3.49 3.80
N GLY A 156 0.89 3.97 2.97
CA GLY A 156 -0.26 3.20 2.52
C GLY A 156 -0.57 3.50 1.08
N ALA A 157 -1.12 2.52 0.37
CA ALA A 157 -1.69 2.71 -0.95
C ALA A 157 -3.06 2.02 -1.05
N ILE A 158 -3.96 2.60 -1.83
CA ILE A 158 -5.20 1.95 -2.26
C ILE A 158 -5.18 1.88 -3.77
N THR A 159 -5.54 0.73 -4.34
CA THR A 159 -5.57 0.57 -5.79
C THR A 159 -6.73 -0.28 -6.30
N THR A 160 -7.22 0.04 -7.49
CA THR A 160 -8.14 -0.82 -8.27
C THR A 160 -7.38 -1.62 -9.35
N GLY A 161 -6.05 -1.67 -9.27
CA GLY A 161 -5.15 -2.07 -10.35
C GLY A 161 -4.98 -0.97 -11.41
N ASN A 162 -6.05 -0.26 -11.78
CA ASN A 162 -5.99 0.81 -12.79
C ASN A 162 -5.70 2.20 -12.22
N GLU A 163 -6.16 2.46 -10.99
CA GLU A 163 -6.00 3.72 -10.27
C GLU A 163 -5.26 3.45 -8.95
N TRP A 164 -4.41 4.38 -8.55
CA TRP A 164 -3.65 4.36 -7.29
C TRP A 164 -3.85 5.66 -6.53
N LYS A 165 -4.02 5.54 -5.21
CA LYS A 165 -3.99 6.64 -4.24
C LYS A 165 -3.04 6.29 -3.11
N PHE A 166 -2.38 7.30 -2.57
CA PHE A 166 -1.33 7.12 -1.59
C PHE A 166 -1.62 7.88 -0.30
N ILE A 167 -1.16 7.33 0.81
CA ILE A 167 -1.34 7.88 2.16
C ILE A 167 0.01 7.82 2.89
N LYS A 168 0.30 8.86 3.66
CA LYS A 168 1.42 8.93 4.59
C LYS A 168 0.89 9.05 6.02
N LEU A 169 1.24 8.13 6.92
CA LEU A 169 0.89 8.19 8.33
C LEU A 169 2.14 8.54 9.14
N MET A 170 2.12 9.72 9.77
CA MET A 170 3.15 10.16 10.70
C MET A 170 2.50 10.44 12.05
N GLU A 171 3.06 9.86 13.12
CA GLU A 171 2.46 9.88 14.45
C GLU A 171 1.00 9.38 14.40
N ASN A 172 0.02 10.27 14.58
CA ASN A 172 -1.42 9.99 14.47
C ASN A 172 -2.08 10.87 13.39
N ILE A 173 -1.34 11.32 12.39
CA ILE A 173 -1.84 12.14 11.28
C ILE A 173 -1.66 11.39 9.96
N ALA A 174 -2.78 11.06 9.32
CA ALA A 174 -2.83 10.51 7.98
C ALA A 174 -2.95 11.65 6.95
N TYR A 175 -1.88 11.85 6.18
CA TYR A 175 -1.86 12.75 5.03
C TYR A 175 -2.32 11.95 3.80
N ILE A 176 -3.48 12.32 3.27
CA ILE A 176 -4.11 11.65 2.13
C ILE A 176 -3.77 12.48 0.88
N ASP A 177 -3.15 11.84 -0.11
CA ASP A 177 -2.97 12.45 -1.42
C ASP A 177 -4.30 12.39 -2.19
N LEU A 178 -4.84 13.56 -2.53
CA LEU A 178 -6.07 13.65 -3.31
C LEU A 178 -5.82 13.40 -4.80
N GLN A 179 -4.57 13.45 -5.26
CA GLN A 179 -4.22 13.12 -6.65
C GLN A 179 -4.36 11.62 -6.89
N SER A 180 -5.13 11.27 -7.93
CA SER A 180 -5.20 9.91 -8.45
C SER A 180 -4.11 9.71 -9.51
N TYR A 181 -3.44 8.55 -9.46
CA TYR A 181 -2.44 8.14 -10.44
C TYR A 181 -2.93 6.92 -11.19
N TYR A 182 -2.93 6.98 -12.52
CA TYR A 182 -3.49 5.90 -13.35
C TYR A 182 -2.39 5.02 -13.94
N MET A 183 -2.78 3.94 -14.62
CA MET A 183 -1.82 3.10 -15.34
C MET A 183 -1.06 3.79 -16.46
N SER A 184 -1.57 4.91 -16.98
CA SER A 184 -0.79 5.81 -17.85
C SER A 184 0.44 6.40 -17.15
N ASP A 185 0.37 6.55 -15.83
CA ASP A 185 1.38 7.19 -14.99
C ASP A 185 2.23 6.14 -14.24
N ILE A 186 2.36 4.93 -14.79
CA ILE A 186 3.00 3.81 -14.08
C ILE A 186 4.42 4.13 -13.59
N LYS A 187 5.18 4.92 -14.36
CA LYS A 187 6.51 5.39 -13.96
C LYS A 187 6.47 6.26 -12.70
N LYS A 188 5.45 7.09 -12.56
CA LYS A 188 5.19 7.90 -11.36
C LYS A 188 4.79 7.00 -10.19
N VAL A 189 3.86 6.07 -10.40
CA VAL A 189 3.42 5.10 -9.38
C VAL A 189 4.61 4.32 -8.81
N VAL A 190 5.48 3.78 -9.67
CA VAL A 190 6.68 3.07 -9.22
C VAL A 190 7.64 4.01 -8.50
N GLY A 191 7.82 5.26 -8.98
CA GLY A 191 8.66 6.25 -8.31
C GLY A 191 8.18 6.56 -6.88
N ILE A 192 6.86 6.72 -6.70
CA ILE A 192 6.23 6.93 -5.40
C ILE A 192 6.46 5.73 -4.48
N LEU A 193 6.21 4.50 -4.97
CA LEU A 193 6.43 3.28 -4.20
C LEU A 193 7.89 3.08 -3.79
N ILE A 194 8.84 3.37 -4.69
CA ILE A 194 10.28 3.34 -4.37
C ILE A 194 10.59 4.31 -3.24
N LYS A 195 10.02 5.53 -3.31
CA LYS A 195 10.24 6.56 -2.29
C LYS A 195 9.65 6.18 -0.95
N MET A 196 8.47 5.55 -0.93
CA MET A 196 7.83 5.04 0.29
C MET A 196 8.66 3.91 0.92
N ALA A 197 9.30 3.07 0.10
CA ALA A 197 10.15 1.96 0.55
C ALA A 197 11.57 2.40 0.95
N GLU A 198 11.89 3.70 0.89
CA GLU A 198 13.11 4.24 1.47
C GLU A 198 12.96 4.37 2.99
N LEU A 199 13.46 3.37 3.73
CA LEU A 199 13.71 3.53 5.15
C LEU A 199 14.71 4.66 5.35
N LYS A 200 14.25 5.78 5.90
CA LYS A 200 15.13 6.83 6.44
C LYS A 200 15.30 6.56 7.92
N ALA A 201 16.54 6.26 8.31
CA ALA A 201 16.96 6.26 9.71
C ALA A 201 16.77 7.64 10.35
#